data_AF-A0A9E3J6E5-F1
#
_entry.id   AF-A0A9E3J6E5-F1
#
_cell.length_a   1.000
_cell.length_b   1.000
_cell.length_c   1.000
_cell.angle_alpha   90.00
_cell.angle_beta   90.00
_cell.angle_gamma   90.00
#
_symmetry.space_group_name_H-M   'P 1'
#
loop_
_entity.id
_entity.type
_entity.pdbx_description
1 polymer ?
#
loop_
_entity_poly.entity_id
_entity_poly.type
_entity_poly.pdbx_seq_one_letter_code
_entity_poly.pdbx_strand_id
1 'polypeptide(L)'
;ANAGGVYDFGTPATRNPQTGNPGPTLWLPKGKKVRFVLTSRDVIHSFWVVPFLMKQDVIPGHTNAFEVTPNKEGTFLGKCAELCGVDHSRMLFNVKVVSPERYEQHLKDLAKKGQTGYVPAGIEQTAHEKDRETTNL
;
A
#
# COMPACT_ATOMS: atom_id res chain seq x y z
N ALA A 1 -12.32 -4.15 0.14
CA ALA A 1 -11.91 -5.28 0.99
C ALA A 1 -11.35 -4.67 2.27
N ASN A 2 -11.53 -5.31 3.41
CA ASN A 2 -10.93 -4.92 4.69
C ASN A 2 -9.81 -5.94 4.99
N ALA A 3 -8.69 -5.50 5.56
CA ALA A 3 -7.53 -6.35 5.81
C ALA A 3 -7.54 -6.97 7.22
N GLY A 4 -8.54 -6.65 8.03
CA GLY A 4 -8.78 -7.20 9.36
C GLY A 4 -7.72 -6.75 10.36
N GLY A 5 -7.19 -5.53 10.19
CA GLY A 5 -6.05 -5.06 10.96
C GLY A 5 -4.79 -5.89 10.73
N VAL A 6 -4.59 -6.46 9.54
CA VAL A 6 -3.33 -7.12 9.16
C VAL A 6 -2.54 -6.18 8.28
N TYR A 7 -1.24 -6.04 8.55
CA TYR A 7 -0.37 -5.15 7.79
C TYR A 7 0.85 -5.87 7.24
N ASP A 8 1.46 -5.25 6.23
CA ASP A 8 2.82 -5.57 5.80
C ASP A 8 3.61 -4.27 5.61
N PHE A 9 4.92 -4.37 5.67
CA PHE A 9 5.81 -3.24 5.53
C PHE A 9 7.07 -3.63 4.76
N GLY A 10 7.79 -2.63 4.28
CA GLY A 10 9.11 -2.84 3.73
C GLY A 10 9.77 -1.52 3.40
N THR A 11 11.05 -1.61 3.06
CA THR A 11 11.88 -0.43 2.80
C THR A 11 11.99 -0.22 1.31
N PRO A 12 11.57 0.94 0.78
CA PRO A 12 11.86 1.30 -0.61
C PRO A 12 13.38 1.21 -0.86
N ALA A 13 13.79 0.79 -2.07
CA ALA A 13 15.17 0.46 -2.46
C ALA A 13 15.71 -0.93 -2.05
N THR A 14 15.05 -1.68 -1.16
CA THR A 14 15.40 -3.11 -0.96
C THR A 14 14.98 -3.94 -2.17
N ARG A 15 15.55 -5.14 -2.33
CA ARG A 15 15.06 -6.12 -3.31
C ARG A 15 14.60 -7.37 -2.59
N ASN A 16 13.49 -7.93 -3.04
CA ASN A 16 13.06 -9.24 -2.58
C ASN A 16 14.14 -10.28 -2.96
N PRO A 17 14.73 -11.02 -2.01
CA PRO A 17 15.83 -11.93 -2.31
C PRO A 17 15.40 -13.18 -3.09
N GLN A 18 14.12 -13.54 -3.08
CA GLN A 18 13.59 -14.68 -3.83
C GLN A 18 13.21 -14.34 -5.26
N THR A 19 12.65 -13.14 -5.50
CA THR A 19 12.13 -12.75 -6.83
C THR A 19 13.00 -11.72 -7.54
N GLY A 20 13.91 -11.05 -6.83
CA GLY A 20 14.69 -9.93 -7.33
C GLY A 20 13.89 -8.63 -7.52
N ASN A 21 12.57 -8.64 -7.28
CA ASN A 21 11.72 -7.47 -7.47
C ASN A 21 12.11 -6.33 -6.53
N PRO A 22 12.07 -5.06 -6.99
CA PRO A 22 12.43 -3.91 -6.17
C PRO A 22 11.30 -3.55 -5.21
N GLY A 23 11.68 -3.21 -3.98
CA GLY A 23 10.82 -2.72 -2.92
C GLY A 23 9.81 -3.72 -2.37
N PRO A 24 8.92 -3.26 -1.47
CA PRO A 24 7.86 -4.08 -0.91
C PRO A 24 6.81 -4.48 -1.96
N THR A 25 5.95 -5.43 -1.61
CA THR A 25 4.83 -5.88 -2.45
C THR A 25 3.51 -5.67 -1.73
N LEU A 26 2.64 -4.82 -2.27
CA LEU A 26 1.26 -4.69 -1.84
C LEU A 26 0.40 -5.78 -2.51
N TRP A 27 -0.37 -6.52 -1.72
CA TRP A 27 -1.26 -7.57 -2.24
C TRP A 27 -2.69 -7.08 -2.32
N LEU A 28 -3.39 -7.37 -3.42
CA LEU A 28 -4.78 -6.95 -3.64
C LEU A 28 -5.65 -8.12 -4.13
N PRO A 29 -6.92 -8.23 -3.69
CA PRO A 29 -7.85 -9.23 -4.18
C PRO A 29 -8.49 -8.82 -5.52
N LYS A 30 -8.42 -9.69 -6.53
CA LYS A 30 -9.09 -9.51 -7.82
C LYS A 30 -10.61 -9.40 -7.65
N GLY A 31 -11.21 -8.49 -8.40
CA GLY A 31 -12.67 -8.31 -8.51
C GLY A 31 -13.30 -7.69 -7.27
N LYS A 32 -12.51 -7.24 -6.29
CA LYS A 32 -12.99 -6.56 -5.09
C LYS A 32 -12.59 -5.09 -5.15
N LYS A 33 -13.53 -4.21 -4.82
CA LYS A 33 -13.24 -2.80 -4.62
C LYS A 33 -12.28 -2.62 -3.44
N VAL A 34 -11.18 -1.93 -3.68
CA VAL A 34 -10.15 -1.57 -2.69
C VAL A 34 -10.13 -0.05 -2.57
N ARG A 35 -10.26 0.45 -1.34
CA ARG A 35 -10.06 1.87 -1.03
C ARG A 35 -8.64 2.03 -0.48
N PHE A 36 -7.88 2.91 -1.10
CA PHE A 36 -6.58 3.35 -0.62
C PHE A 36 -6.80 4.58 0.24
N VAL A 37 -6.21 4.57 1.43
CA VAL A 37 -6.15 5.73 2.33
C VAL A 37 -4.67 6.01 2.53
N LEU A 38 -4.20 7.13 1.98
CA LEU A 38 -2.79 7.42 1.82
C LEU A 38 -2.40 8.64 2.65
N THR A 39 -1.29 8.50 3.36
CA THR A 39 -0.68 9.57 4.16
C THR A 39 0.82 9.37 4.23
N SER A 40 1.56 10.46 4.46
CA SER A 40 3.01 10.44 4.61
C SER A 40 3.42 10.82 6.03
N ARG A 41 4.60 10.35 6.45
CA ARG A 41 5.19 10.64 7.77
C ARG A 41 6.30 11.68 7.70
N ASP A 42 6.89 11.89 6.52
CA ASP A 42 8.13 12.63 6.35
C ASP A 42 7.99 13.79 5.35
N VAL A 43 7.91 13.50 4.05
CA VAL A 43 7.86 14.45 2.94
C VAL A 43 6.73 14.10 1.99
N ILE A 44 6.53 14.91 0.96
CA ILE A 44 5.56 14.62 -0.09
C ILE A 44 6.08 13.46 -0.95
N HIS A 45 5.23 12.48 -1.20
CA HIS A 45 5.43 11.41 -2.18
C HIS A 45 4.26 11.41 -3.17
N SER A 46 4.29 10.50 -4.16
CA SER A 46 3.15 10.27 -5.03
C SER A 46 3.01 8.80 -5.39
N PHE A 47 1.92 8.18 -4.97
CA PHE A 47 1.63 6.77 -5.22
C PHE A 47 1.14 6.61 -6.66
N TRP A 48 1.91 5.87 -7.48
CA TRP A 48 1.53 5.64 -8.88
C TRP A 48 1.70 4.19 -9.29
N VAL A 49 0.62 3.63 -9.84
CA VAL A 49 0.57 2.32 -10.49
C VAL A 49 0.01 2.53 -11.90
N VAL A 50 0.87 2.53 -12.91
CA VAL A 50 0.50 2.91 -14.30
C VAL A 50 -0.74 2.16 -14.81
N PRO A 51 -0.86 0.82 -14.64
CA PRO A 51 -2.02 0.07 -15.13
C PRO A 51 -3.34 0.43 -14.44
N PHE A 52 -3.31 1.11 -13.29
CA PHE A 52 -4.52 1.56 -12.61
C PHE A 52 -5.01 2.92 -13.13
N LEU A 53 -4.21 3.58 -13.99
CA LEU A 53 -4.46 4.95 -14.48
C LEU A 53 -4.72 5.96 -13.35
N MET A 54 -4.21 5.66 -12.16
CA MET A 54 -4.42 6.44 -10.95
C MET A 54 -3.06 6.79 -10.34
N LYS A 55 -2.87 8.09 -10.12
CA LYS A 55 -1.75 8.69 -9.39
C LYS A 55 -2.34 9.57 -8.31
N GLN A 56 -1.90 9.38 -7.07
CA GLN A 56 -2.36 10.21 -5.94
C GLN A 56 -1.17 10.65 -5.10
N ASP A 57 -1.11 11.94 -4.81
CA ASP A 57 -0.06 12.49 -3.95
C ASP A 57 -0.29 12.09 -2.49
N VAL A 58 0.80 11.89 -1.76
CA VAL A 58 0.82 11.39 -0.40
C VAL A 58 1.53 12.43 0.46
N ILE A 59 0.76 13.14 1.27
CA ILE A 59 1.16 14.43 1.84
C ILE A 59 1.22 14.31 3.37
N PRO A 60 2.29 14.79 4.03
CA PRO A 60 2.33 14.83 5.49
C PRO A 60 1.18 15.67 6.05
N GLY A 61 0.46 15.11 7.03
CA GLY A 61 -0.66 15.77 7.71
C GLY A 61 -1.96 15.85 6.91
N HIS A 62 -2.00 15.37 5.67
CA HIS A 62 -3.21 15.35 4.84
C HIS A 62 -3.46 13.97 4.24
N THR A 63 -4.62 13.39 4.58
CA THR A 63 -5.02 12.08 4.08
C THR A 63 -5.74 12.21 2.73
N ASN A 64 -5.20 11.56 1.71
CA ASN A 64 -5.88 11.38 0.43
C ASN A 64 -6.48 9.97 0.33
N ALA A 65 -7.58 9.82 -0.42
CA ALA A 65 -8.17 8.52 -0.66
C ALA A 65 -8.67 8.36 -2.10
N PHE A 66 -8.59 7.14 -2.62
CA PHE A 66 -9.20 6.76 -3.89
C PHE A 66 -9.58 5.28 -3.89
N GLU A 67 -10.34 4.85 -4.89
CA GLU A 67 -10.78 3.45 -5.02
C GLU A 67 -10.35 2.86 -6.36
N VAL A 68 -9.97 1.58 -6.34
CA VAL A 68 -9.70 0.77 -7.54
C VAL A 68 -10.36 -0.59 -7.39
N THR A 69 -10.84 -1.16 -8.48
CA THR A 69 -11.29 -2.56 -8.54
C THR A 69 -10.39 -3.32 -9.53
N PRO A 70 -9.31 -3.98 -9.07
CA PRO A 70 -8.40 -4.67 -9.98
C PRO A 70 -9.09 -5.91 -10.58
N ASN A 71 -9.12 -6.00 -11.91
CA ASN A 71 -9.85 -7.04 -12.64
C ASN A 71 -8.95 -8.11 -13.28
N LYS A 72 -7.62 -7.92 -13.24
CA LYS A 72 -6.62 -8.82 -13.83
C LYS A 72 -5.61 -9.25 -12.78
N GLU A 73 -5.39 -10.56 -12.62
CA GLU A 73 -4.32 -11.09 -11.77
C GLU A 73 -2.94 -10.82 -12.40
N GLY A 74 -1.93 -10.66 -11.56
CA GLY A 74 -0.57 -10.39 -11.99
C GLY A 74 0.21 -9.57 -10.98
N THR A 75 1.47 -9.28 -11.33
CA THR A 75 2.31 -8.34 -10.58
C THR A 75 2.52 -7.10 -11.43
N PHE A 76 2.24 -5.93 -10.86
CA PHE A 76 2.36 -4.63 -11.50
C PHE A 76 3.41 -3.82 -10.76
N LEU A 77 4.15 -2.97 -11.48
CA LEU A 77 5.13 -2.07 -10.87
C LEU A 77 4.45 -0.78 -10.44
N GLY A 78 4.79 -0.36 -9.22
CA GLY A 78 4.47 0.95 -8.69
C GLY A 78 5.75 1.74 -8.40
N LYS A 79 5.62 3.06 -8.37
CA LYS A 79 6.73 3.97 -8.11
C LYS A 79 6.25 5.24 -7.41
N CYS A 80 7.19 5.90 -6.72
CA CYS A 80 7.00 7.29 -6.35
C CYS A 80 7.08 8.17 -7.61
N ALA A 81 6.07 9.02 -7.82
CA ALA A 81 5.96 9.90 -8.99
C ALA A 81 6.23 11.38 -8.67
N GLU A 82 6.66 11.69 -7.44
CA GLU A 82 7.01 13.04 -6.98
C GLU A 82 8.40 13.00 -6.34
N LEU A 83 9.24 14.00 -6.61
CA LEU A 83 10.62 14.00 -6.13
C LEU A 83 10.64 14.09 -4.59
N CYS A 84 10.95 12.96 -3.95
CA CYS A 84 10.81 12.79 -2.51
C CYS A 84 12.15 12.68 -1.75
N GLY A 85 13.25 13.08 -2.40
CA GLY A 85 14.59 13.10 -1.81
C GLY A 85 15.62 12.26 -2.58
N VAL A 86 16.77 12.01 -1.93
CA VAL A 86 17.97 11.41 -2.55
C VAL A 86 17.68 10.05 -3.16
N ASP A 87 16.84 9.24 -2.51
CA ASP A 87 16.51 7.88 -2.94
C ASP A 87 15.24 7.77 -3.78
N HIS A 88 14.72 8.89 -4.27
CA HIS A 88 13.49 8.95 -5.05
C HIS A 88 13.46 7.94 -6.21
N SER A 89 14.55 7.83 -6.98
CA SER A 89 14.65 6.90 -8.12
C SER A 89 14.58 5.42 -7.72
N ARG A 90 14.90 5.10 -6.47
CA ARG A 90 14.86 3.74 -5.90
C ARG A 90 13.55 3.45 -5.17
N MET A 91 12.66 4.42 -5.06
CA MET A 91 11.38 4.30 -4.39
C MET A 91 10.34 3.58 -5.27
N LEU A 92 10.60 2.30 -5.49
CA LEU A 92 9.79 1.37 -6.26
C LEU A 92 9.06 0.42 -5.33
N PHE A 93 7.93 -0.11 -5.79
CA PHE A 93 7.18 -1.17 -5.10
C PHE A 93 6.43 -2.02 -6.13
N ASN A 94 5.83 -3.11 -5.66
CA ASN A 94 5.05 -4.01 -6.48
C ASN A 94 3.60 -4.04 -6.00
N VAL A 95 2.67 -4.27 -6.91
CA VAL A 95 1.27 -4.59 -6.61
C VAL A 95 0.95 -5.95 -7.17
N LYS A 96 0.68 -6.92 -6.30
CA LYS A 96 0.33 -8.29 -6.66
C LYS A 96 -1.17 -8.50 -6.53
N VAL A 97 -1.85 -8.59 -7.66
CA VAL A 97 -3.28 -8.92 -7.70
C VAL A 97 -3.43 -10.43 -7.80
N VAL A 98 -4.14 -11.01 -6.84
CA VAL A 98 -4.36 -12.45 -6.71
C VAL A 98 -5.84 -12.79 -6.55
N SER A 99 -6.20 -14.06 -6.62
CA SER A 99 -7.55 -14.51 -6.29
C SER A 99 -7.91 -14.15 -4.84
N PRO A 100 -9.20 -13.93 -4.52
CA PRO A 100 -9.64 -13.63 -3.15
C PRO A 100 -9.13 -14.67 -2.12
N GLU A 101 -9.12 -15.95 -2.47
CA GLU A 101 -8.69 -17.03 -1.58
C GLU A 101 -7.19 -16.94 -1.25
N ARG A 102 -6.37 -16.62 -2.27
CA ARG A 102 -4.93 -16.40 -2.07
C ARG A 102 -4.65 -15.13 -1.25
N TYR A 103 -5.46 -14.09 -1.42
CA TYR A 103 -5.36 -12.88 -0.62
C TYR A 103 -5.66 -13.17 0.86
N GLU A 104 -6.77 -13.86 1.15
CA GLU A 104 -7.13 -14.27 2.52
C GLU A 104 -6.05 -15.16 3.16
N GLN A 105 -5.48 -16.10 2.40
CA GLN A 105 -4.38 -16.93 2.89
C GLN A 105 -3.15 -16.08 3.24
N HIS A 106 -2.81 -15.12 2.38
CA HIS A 106 -1.70 -14.21 2.63
C HIS A 106 -1.90 -13.38 3.91
N LEU A 107 -3.10 -12.85 4.14
CA LEU A 107 -3.43 -12.15 5.39
C LEU A 107 -3.26 -13.05 6.62
N LYS A 108 -3.73 -14.31 6.56
CA LYS A 108 -3.54 -15.28 7.65
C LYS A 108 -2.07 -15.56 7.93
N ASP A 109 -1.25 -15.64 6.89
CA ASP A 109 0.19 -15.89 7.04
C ASP A 109 0.92 -14.70 7.67
N LEU A 110 0.53 -13.46 7.33
CA LEU A 110 1.03 -12.25 7.99
C LEU A 110 0.58 -12.19 9.46
N ALA A 111 -0.68 -12.50 9.74
CA ALA A 111 -1.20 -12.55 11.11
C ALA A 111 -0.45 -13.56 11.99
N LYS A 112 -0.12 -14.75 11.45
CA LYS A 112 0.71 -15.76 12.13
C LYS A 112 2.13 -15.27 12.46
N LYS A 113 2.65 -14.30 11.70
CA LYS A 113 3.94 -13.64 11.98
C LYS A 113 3.81 -12.51 13.00
N GLY A 114 2.61 -12.26 13.54
CA GLY A 114 2.34 -11.16 14.47
C GLY A 114 2.14 -9.80 13.79
N GLN A 115 1.98 -9.76 12.46
CA GLN A 115 1.77 -8.50 11.73
C GLN A 115 0.28 -8.08 11.78
N THR A 116 -0.18 -7.83 12.99
CA THR A 116 -1.56 -7.44 13.31
C THR A 116 -1.61 -6.09 14.03
N GLY A 117 -2.71 -5.36 13.89
CA GLY A 117 -2.90 -4.01 14.41
C GLY A 117 -2.88 -2.94 13.32
N TYR A 118 -2.83 -1.69 13.76
CA TYR A 118 -2.78 -0.51 12.89
C TYR A 118 -1.43 0.19 13.02
N VAL A 119 -0.87 0.63 11.90
CA VAL A 119 0.39 1.39 11.84
C VAL A 119 0.05 2.87 11.61
N PRO A 120 0.10 3.73 12.65
CA PRO A 120 -0.22 5.15 12.48
C PRO A 120 0.90 5.91 11.78
N ALA A 121 0.54 7.04 11.15
CA ALA A 121 1.50 7.96 10.56
C ALA A 121 2.39 8.65 11.63
N GLY A 122 1.95 8.70 12.89
CA GLY A 122 2.67 9.35 13.99
C GLY A 122 2.64 10.89 13.93
N ILE A 123 1.84 11.46 13.03
CA ILE A 123 1.54 12.90 12.94
C ILE A 123 0.02 13.09 12.82
N GLU A 124 -0.48 14.24 13.28
CA GLU A 124 -1.90 14.59 13.19
C GLU A 124 -2.36 14.58 11.72
N GLN A 125 -3.55 14.02 11.48
CA GLN A 125 -4.16 13.92 10.15
C GLN A 125 -5.33 14.91 10.09
N THR A 126 -5.28 15.88 9.18
CA THR A 126 -6.27 16.97 9.10
C THR A 126 -7.49 16.67 8.24
N ALA A 127 -7.43 15.62 7.41
CA ALA A 127 -8.52 15.25 6.49
C ALA A 127 -9.55 14.33 7.15
N HIS A 128 -10.80 14.36 6.66
CA HIS A 128 -11.89 13.49 7.13
C HIS A 128 -11.69 12.02 6.70
N GLU A 129 -10.84 11.77 5.71
CA GLU A 129 -10.49 10.43 5.25
C GLU A 129 -9.77 9.66 6.38
N LYS A 130 -10.41 8.61 6.88
CA LYS A 130 -9.88 7.75 7.95
C LYS A 130 -9.79 6.31 7.46
N ASP A 131 -8.72 5.65 7.88
CA ASP A 131 -8.59 4.21 7.70
C ASP A 131 -9.70 3.51 8.48
N ARG A 132 -10.42 2.58 7.84
CA ARG A 132 -11.50 1.83 8.49
C ARG A 132 -10.99 0.92 9.60
N GLU A 133 -9.71 0.57 9.58
CA GLU A 133 -9.06 -0.19 10.65
C GLU A 133 -8.79 0.67 11.90
N THR A 134 -8.88 2.01 11.82
CA THR A 134 -8.72 2.89 13.00
C THR A 134 -9.97 2.95 13.89
N THR A 135 -11.12 2.54 13.37
CA THR A 135 -12.42 2.58 14.09
C THR A 135 -12.69 1.35 14.96
N ASN A 136 -11.86 0.31 14.89
CA ASN A 136 -12.00 -0.92 15.68
C ASN A 136 -10.88 -1.08 16.74
N LEU A 137 -10.22 0.03 17.11
CA LEU A 137 -9.27 0.12 18.23
C LEU A 137 -9.90 0.87 19.40
#